data_AF-A0A968BUJ0-F1
#
_entry.id   AF-A0A968BUJ0-F1
#
_cell.length_a   1.000
_cell.length_b   1.000
_cell.length_c   1.000
_cell.angle_alpha   90.00
_cell.angle_beta   90.00
_cell.angle_gamma   90.00
#
_symmetry.space_group_name_H-M   'P 1'
#
loop_
_entity.id
_entity.type
_entity.pdbx_description
1 polymer ?
#
loop_
_entity_poly.entity_id
_entity_poly.type
_entity_poly.pdbx_seq_one_letter_code
_entity_poly.pdbx_strand_id
1 'polypeptide(L)' 'TREIRRRIRSVKNISQVTRAMQMVAASKMRRAQEQVLATRPYTEKAWQVLSHLAAQRGVDETVHPLLQVREEIRSIGML' A
#
# COMPACT_ATOMS: atom_id res chain seq x y z
N THR A 1 4.72 23.78 -44.42
CA THR A 1 3.47 22.99 -44.31
C THR A 1 3.69 21.50 -43.99
N ARG A 2 4.67 20.81 -44.61
CA ARG A 2 4.98 19.37 -44.36
C ARG A 2 5.38 19.05 -42.91
N GLU A 3 6.12 19.95 -42.28
CA GLU A 3 6.66 19.74 -40.93
C GLU A 3 5.57 19.77 -39.84
N ILE A 4 4.61 20.69 -39.96
CA ILE A 4 3.42 20.76 -39.10
C ILE A 4 2.63 19.45 -39.20
N ARG A 5 2.40 18.93 -40.41
CA ARG A 5 1.71 17.64 -40.62
C ARG A 5 2.48 16.46 -40.02
N ARG A 6 3.82 16.50 -40.01
CA ARG A 6 4.66 15.49 -39.34
C ARG A 6 4.49 15.57 -37.82
N ARG A 7 4.50 16.77 -37.24
CA ARG A 7 4.33 16.98 -35.79
C ARG A 7 2.95 16.55 -35.31
N ILE A 8 1.89 16.87 -36.06
CA ILE A 8 0.51 16.42 -35.75
C ILE A 8 0.43 14.89 -35.67
N ARG A 9 1.02 14.18 -36.65
CA ARG A 9 1.06 12.71 -36.63
C ARG A 9 1.85 12.16 -35.45
N SER A 10 2.99 12.78 -35.12
CA SER A 10 3.79 12.38 -33.96
C SER A 10 3.00 12.51 -32.65
N VAL A 11 2.36 13.67 -32.42
CA VAL A 11 1.55 13.90 -31.21
C VAL A 11 0.35 12.95 -31.14
N LYS A 12 -0.29 12.65 -32.28
CA LYS A 12 -1.39 11.68 -32.33
C LYS A 12 -0.94 10.25 -31.98
N ASN A 13 0.27 9.86 -32.38
CA ASN A 13 0.83 8.56 -31.99
C ASN A 13 1.16 8.53 -30.49
N ILE A 14 1.77 9.59 -29.97
CA ILE A 14 2.07 9.71 -28.53
C ILE A 14 0.78 9.67 -27.70
N SER A 15 -0.29 10.33 -28.14
CA SER A 15 -1.58 10.32 -27.41
C SER A 15 -2.25 8.94 -27.38
N GLN A 16 -2.05 8.11 -28.40
CA GLN A 16 -2.51 6.73 -28.39
C GLN A 16 -1.72 5.87 -27.40
N VAL A 17 -0.39 6.05 -27.34
CA VAL A 17 0.48 5.35 -26.39
C VAL A 17 0.13 5.74 -24.96
N THR A 18 -0.03 7.03 -24.66
CA THR A 18 -0.41 7.47 -23.31
C THR A 18 -1.79 6.96 -22.90
N ARG A 19 -2.75 6.90 -23.84
CA ARG A 19 -4.07 6.31 -23.58
C ARG A 19 -3.98 4.82 -23.24
N ALA A 20 -3.12 4.08 -23.95
CA ALA A 20 -2.85 2.68 -23.61
C ALA A 20 -2.20 2.55 -22.22
N MET A 21 -1.21 3.39 -21.91
CA MET A 21 -0.55 3.39 -20.60
C MET A 21 -1.53 3.74 -19.46
N GLN A 22 -2.47 4.65 -19.67
CA GLN A 22 -3.53 4.96 -18.70
C GLN A 22 -4.36 3.71 -18.37
N MET A 23 -4.74 2.92 -19.38
CA MET A 23 -5.48 1.68 -19.16
C MET A 23 -4.63 0.62 -18.45
N VAL A 24 -3.34 0.52 -18.77
CA VAL A 24 -2.40 -0.38 -18.06
C VAL A 24 -2.25 0.03 -16.59
N ALA A 25 -2.10 1.33 -16.32
CA ALA A 25 -2.00 1.85 -14.95
C ALA A 25 -3.29 1.58 -14.15
N ALA A 26 -4.46 1.79 -14.77
CA ALA A 26 -5.75 1.48 -14.15
C ALA A 26 -5.88 -0.01 -13.82
N SER A 27 -5.45 -0.90 -14.72
CA SER A 27 -5.43 -2.35 -14.48
C SER A 27 -4.49 -2.73 -13.33
N LYS A 28 -3.29 -2.13 -13.27
CA LYS A 28 -2.34 -2.34 -12.16
C LYS A 28 -2.89 -1.87 -10.82
N MET A 29 -3.52 -0.69 -10.78
CA MET A 29 -4.17 -0.15 -9.58
C MET A 29 -5.27 -1.09 -9.08
N ARG A 30 -6.14 -1.56 -9.98
CA ARG A 30 -7.20 -2.52 -9.63
C ARG A 30 -6.62 -3.80 -9.04
N ARG A 31 -5.60 -4.38 -9.69
CA ARG A 31 -4.93 -5.58 -9.19
C ARG A 31 -4.31 -5.38 -7.81
N ALA A 32 -3.69 -4.22 -7.56
CA ALA A 32 -3.14 -3.90 -6.25
C ALA A 32 -4.23 -3.78 -5.18
N GLN A 33 -5.36 -3.15 -5.51
CA GLN A 33 -6.51 -3.06 -4.60
C GLN A 33 -7.06 -4.45 -4.26
N GLU A 34 -7.24 -5.32 -5.27
CA GLU A 34 -7.69 -6.69 -5.07
C GLU A 34 -6.75 -7.47 -4.13
N GLN A 35 -5.44 -7.32 -4.28
CA GLN A 35 -4.44 -7.94 -3.39
C GLN A 35 -4.56 -7.45 -1.94
N VAL A 36 -4.75 -6.15 -1.73
CA VAL A 36 -4.98 -5.60 -0.38
C VAL A 36 -6.28 -6.15 0.22
N LEU A 37 -7.36 -6.18 -0.56
CA LEU A 37 -8.65 -6.70 -0.09
C LEU A 37 -8.57 -8.18 0.27
N ALA A 38 -7.88 -8.99 -0.54
CA ALA A 38 -7.67 -10.41 -0.28
C ALA A 38 -6.88 -10.67 1.02
N THR A 39 -6.06 -9.72 1.46
CA THR A 39 -5.25 -9.85 2.68
C THR A 39 -6.05 -9.54 3.95
N ARG A 40 -7.20 -8.86 3.85
CA ARG A 40 -8.01 -8.43 5.01
C ARG A 40 -8.35 -9.54 6.01
N PRO A 41 -8.85 -10.73 5.61
CA PRO A 41 -9.24 -11.76 6.57
C PRO A 41 -8.07 -12.25 7.41
N TYR A 42 -6.87 -12.34 6.81
CA TYR A 42 -5.65 -12.69 7.53
C TYR A 42 -5.27 -11.60 8.53
N THR A 43 -5.25 -10.33 8.11
CA THR A 43 -4.90 -9.21 8.99
C THR A 43 -5.88 -9.07 10.15
N GLU A 44 -7.17 -9.27 9.92
CA GLU A 44 -8.20 -9.24 10.97
C GLU A 44 -7.96 -10.34 12.01
N LYS A 45 -7.65 -11.56 11.57
CA LYS A 45 -7.35 -12.68 12.48
C LYS A 45 -6.04 -12.50 13.23
N ALA A 46 -4.99 -12.05 12.54
CA ALA A 46 -3.71 -11.73 13.17
C ALA A 46 -3.89 -10.63 14.24
N TRP A 47 -4.65 -9.58 13.93
CA TRP A 47 -4.95 -8.51 14.88
C TRP A 47 -5.73 -8.99 16.09
N GLN A 48 -6.72 -9.88 15.89
CA GLN A 48 -7.45 -10.51 16.98
C GLN A 48 -6.48 -11.26 17.89
N VAL A 49 -5.61 -12.14 17.37
CA VAL A 49 -4.65 -12.89 18.18
C VAL A 49 -3.70 -11.97 18.95
N LEU A 50 -3.13 -10.97 18.28
CA LEU A 50 -2.24 -9.99 18.91
C LEU A 50 -2.95 -9.21 20.03
N SER A 51 -4.21 -8.84 19.82
CA SER A 51 -5.03 -8.14 20.82
C SER A 51 -5.31 -9.03 22.03
N HIS A 52 -5.61 -10.32 21.82
CA HIS A 52 -5.80 -11.27 22.93
C HIS A 52 -4.51 -11.46 23.71
N LEU A 53 -3.37 -11.62 23.04
CA LEU A 53 -2.06 -11.72 23.70
C LEU A 53 -1.71 -10.44 24.49
N ALA A 54 -2.00 -9.27 23.92
CA ALA A 54 -1.78 -8.00 24.60
C ALA A 54 -2.73 -7.78 25.79
N ALA A 55 -3.92 -8.39 25.80
CA ALA A 55 -4.90 -8.32 26.89
C ALA A 55 -4.63 -9.36 28.00
N GLN A 56 -4.08 -10.52 27.64
CA GLN A 56 -3.69 -11.59 28.58
C GLN A 56 -2.41 -11.25 29.35
N ARG A 57 -2.19 -9.98 29.74
CA ARG A 57 -1.07 -9.60 30.63
C ARG A 57 -1.26 -10.23 32.02
N GLY A 58 -0.91 -11.51 32.12
CA GLY A 58 -0.81 -12.25 33.36
C GLY A 58 0.43 -11.82 34.10
N VAL A 59 0.24 -10.87 35.02
CA VAL A 59 0.80 -10.76 36.38
C VAL A 59 2.30 -10.96 36.65
N ASP A 60 3.14 -11.74 35.95
CA ASP A 60 4.47 -12.05 36.51
C ASP A 60 5.65 -12.39 35.58
N GLU A 61 5.59 -12.20 34.26
CA GLU A 61 6.78 -12.48 33.43
C GLU A 61 6.97 -11.46 32.30
N THR A 62 8.08 -10.74 32.38
CA THR A 62 8.72 -9.90 31.34
C THR A 62 7.91 -9.69 30.05
N VAL A 63 6.98 -8.73 30.09
CA VAL A 63 6.18 -8.34 28.92
C VAL A 63 7.10 -7.98 27.75
N HIS A 64 6.88 -8.58 26.57
CA HIS A 64 7.71 -8.34 25.39
C HIS A 64 7.83 -6.83 25.07
N PRO A 65 9.02 -6.27 24.76
CA PRO A 65 9.23 -4.82 24.59
C PRO A 65 8.34 -4.13 23.54
N LEU A 66 7.83 -4.88 22.55
CA LEU A 66 6.89 -4.36 21.54
C LEU A 66 5.43 -4.23 22.03
N LEU A 67 5.10 -4.86 23.17
CA LEU A 67 3.78 -4.82 23.78
C LEU A 67 3.70 -3.83 24.96
N GLN A 68 4.81 -3.15 25.28
CA GLN A 68 4.87 -2.13 26.33
C GLN A 68 4.62 -0.74 25.75
N VAL A 69 3.89 0.09 26.49
CA VAL A 69 3.81 1.53 26.20
C VAL A 69 5.09 2.16 26.72
N ARG A 70 5.82 2.89 25.86
CA ARG A 70 7.04 3.59 26.26
C ARG A 70 6.70 4.95 26.86
N GLU A 71 7.28 5.26 28.02
CA GLU A 71 7.09 6.55 28.70
C GLU A 71 7.82 7.70 27.97
N GLU A 72 8.98 7.42 27.35
CA GLU A 72 9.76 8.39 26.58
C GLU A 72 9.95 7.94 25.11
N ILE A 73 9.54 8.78 24.16
CA ILE A 73 9.73 8.55 22.72
C ILE A 73 10.93 9.37 22.24
N ARG A 74 12.05 8.70 21.94
CA ARG A 74 13.30 9.33 21.45
C ARG A 74 13.36 9.51 19.94
N SER A 75 12.66 8.67 19.18
CA SER A 75 12.63 8.72 17.71
C SER A 75 11.37 8.05 17.16
N ILE A 76 10.87 8.53 16.02
CA ILE A 76 9.69 8.02 15.33
C ILE A 76 10.09 7.69 13.89
N GLY A 77 9.74 6.49 13.42
CA GLY A 77 9.86 6.11 12.01
C GLY A 77 8.62 6.53 11.23
N MET A 78 8.79 7.19 10.09
CA MET A 78 7.72 7.46 9.12
C MET A 78 7.95 6.61 7.86
N LEU A 79 6.88 6.00 7.35
CA LEU A 79 6.85 5.20 6.12
C LEU A 79 6.21 5.98 4.98
#